data_AF-A0A159Z4U6-F1
#
_entry.id   AF-A0A159Z4U6-F1
#
_cell.length_a   1.000
_cell.length_b   1.000
_cell.length_c   1.000
_cell.angle_alpha   90.00
_cell.angle_beta   90.00
_cell.angle_gamma   90.00
#
_symmetry.space_group_name_H-M   'P 1'
#
loop_
_entity.id
_entity.type
_entity.pdbx_description
1 polymer ?
#
loop_
_entity_poly.entity_id
_entity_poly.type
_entity_poly.pdbx_seq_one_letter_code
_entity_poly.pdbx_strand_id
1 'polypeptide(L)'
;MTDPRISAPPPLCPEADRLPELALAWHRAGRGAALATVVETWGSAPRPAGSQLVVAGDGAMMGSVSGGCVEGAVVHAAQAALAAGQGRLLQFGVSDDDAFAVGLACGGQIRVLVQPVGTQTLPEPLLADLVAMRAARQAAALLVDLGSLASRLVSAAQATGALADRFRSDRSGTDPGSTLFAGLHNPPLRLLVVGAVHVAQALLPMARIAGFEPRLIDPRSAFGSAARFPGEVILDDWPDAALARLAPMPAPRW
;
A
#
# COMPACT_ATOMS: atom_id res chain seq x y z
N MET A 1 5.80 26.88 -10.18
CA MET A 1 7.08 26.55 -10.82
C MET A 1 7.78 25.55 -9.90
N THR A 2 7.78 24.26 -10.24
CA THR A 2 8.30 23.15 -9.42
C THR A 2 9.84 23.17 -9.44
N ASP A 3 10.48 23.19 -8.27
CA ASP A 3 11.95 23.18 -8.13
C ASP A 3 12.51 21.83 -8.64
N PRO A 4 13.38 21.81 -9.67
CA PRO A 4 13.94 20.60 -10.25
C PRO A 4 14.81 19.77 -9.28
N ARG A 5 15.13 20.30 -8.08
CA ARG A 5 15.84 19.58 -7.00
C ARG A 5 14.93 18.74 -6.10
N ILE A 6 13.61 18.78 -6.31
CA ILE A 6 12.61 17.97 -5.59
C ILE A 6 12.13 16.84 -6.51
N SER A 7 13.05 15.99 -6.99
CA SER A 7 12.65 14.75 -7.66
C SER A 7 12.75 13.60 -6.66
N ALA A 8 11.72 12.77 -6.57
CA ALA A 8 11.69 11.63 -5.66
C ALA A 8 12.76 10.61 -6.11
N PRO A 9 13.54 10.02 -5.17
CA PRO A 9 14.49 8.98 -5.53
C PRO A 9 13.72 7.75 -6.05
N PRO A 10 14.28 6.98 -6.98
CA PRO A 10 13.63 5.78 -7.49
C PRO A 10 13.43 4.77 -6.34
N PRO A 11 12.24 4.15 -6.20
CA PRO A 11 12.00 3.18 -5.15
C PRO A 11 12.88 1.94 -5.35
N LEU A 12 13.45 1.42 -4.26
CA LEU A 12 14.33 0.25 -4.26
C LEU A 12 13.57 -1.10 -4.25
N CYS A 13 12.22 -1.06 -4.26
CA CYS A 13 11.35 -2.19 -4.61
C CYS A 13 10.19 -1.68 -5.49
N PRO A 14 10.38 -1.51 -6.81
CA PRO A 14 9.39 -0.87 -7.68
C PRO A 14 8.06 -1.64 -7.81
N GLU A 15 8.03 -2.94 -7.52
CA GLU A 15 6.94 -3.83 -7.94
C GLU A 15 5.94 -4.18 -6.82
N ALA A 16 6.39 -4.33 -5.58
CA ALA A 16 5.51 -4.73 -4.46
C ALA A 16 4.63 -3.58 -3.93
N ASP A 17 5.06 -2.32 -4.10
CA ASP A 17 4.29 -1.13 -3.69
C ASP A 17 3.40 -0.57 -4.81
N ARG A 18 3.39 -1.20 -5.99
CA ARG A 18 2.66 -0.72 -7.17
C ARG A 18 1.60 -1.71 -7.65
N LEU A 19 1.00 -2.46 -6.72
CA LEU A 19 0.05 -3.52 -7.04
C LEU A 19 -1.24 -2.99 -7.72
N PRO A 20 -1.85 -1.86 -7.28
CA PRO A 20 -2.96 -1.25 -8.02
C PRO A 20 -2.58 -0.85 -9.45
N GLU A 21 -1.39 -0.27 -9.63
CA GLU A 21 -0.85 0.13 -10.93
C GLU A 21 -0.63 -1.08 -11.84
N LEU A 22 -0.07 -2.16 -11.28
CA LEU A 22 0.19 -3.41 -11.99
C LEU A 22 -1.11 -4.10 -12.41
N ALA A 23 -2.09 -4.16 -11.51
CA ALA A 23 -3.43 -4.70 -11.80
C ALA A 23 -4.10 -3.93 -12.94
N LEU A 24 -4.05 -2.59 -12.90
CA LEU A 24 -4.59 -1.74 -13.95
C LEU A 24 -3.86 -1.97 -15.29
N ALA A 25 -2.53 -2.05 -15.26
CA ALA A 25 -1.71 -2.25 -16.45
C ALA A 25 -2.00 -3.61 -17.11
N TRP A 26 -2.06 -4.69 -16.34
CA TRP A 26 -2.39 -6.03 -16.84
C TRP A 26 -3.80 -6.10 -17.40
N HIS A 27 -4.78 -5.48 -16.73
CA HIS A 27 -6.14 -5.39 -17.25
C HIS A 27 -6.21 -4.65 -18.60
N ARG A 28 -5.60 -3.47 -18.69
CA ARG A 28 -5.58 -2.65 -19.93
C ARG A 28 -4.81 -3.32 -21.07
N ALA A 29 -3.85 -4.19 -20.75
CA ALA A 29 -3.14 -5.01 -21.74
C ALA A 29 -3.95 -6.23 -22.23
N GLY A 30 -5.19 -6.42 -21.75
CA GLY A 30 -6.02 -7.57 -22.13
C GLY A 30 -5.63 -8.89 -21.47
N ARG A 31 -4.67 -8.87 -20.53
CA ARG A 31 -4.20 -10.07 -19.81
C ARG A 31 -5.17 -10.54 -18.72
N GLY A 32 -6.12 -9.67 -18.34
CA GLY A 32 -6.95 -9.84 -17.15
C GLY A 32 -6.15 -9.66 -15.87
N ALA A 33 -6.80 -9.15 -14.83
CA ALA A 33 -6.17 -8.96 -13.52
C ALA A 33 -7.22 -9.00 -12.42
N ALA A 34 -6.90 -9.66 -11.30
CA ALA A 34 -7.66 -9.60 -10.08
C ALA A 34 -6.78 -9.07 -8.94
N LEU A 35 -7.35 -8.21 -8.11
CA LEU A 35 -6.72 -7.69 -6.90
C LEU A 35 -7.28 -8.44 -5.71
N ALA A 36 -6.42 -9.17 -5.01
CA ALA A 36 -6.73 -9.83 -3.76
C ALA A 36 -6.23 -8.97 -2.59
N THR A 37 -7.10 -8.65 -1.63
CA THR A 37 -6.79 -7.80 -0.48
C THR A 37 -7.17 -8.52 0.81
N VAL A 38 -6.27 -8.55 1.79
CA VAL A 38 -6.58 -9.00 3.16
C VAL A 38 -7.50 -7.97 3.78
N VAL A 39 -8.76 -8.33 4.05
CA VAL A 39 -9.75 -7.40 4.62
C VAL A 39 -9.87 -7.52 6.13
N GLU A 40 -9.62 -8.72 6.66
CA GLU A 40 -9.70 -9.00 8.09
C GLU A 40 -8.65 -10.03 8.49
N THR A 41 -8.19 -9.92 9.74
CA THR A 41 -7.15 -10.77 10.33
C THR A 41 -7.52 -11.08 11.78
N TRP A 42 -7.34 -12.34 12.20
CA TRP A 42 -7.48 -12.75 13.60
C TRP A 42 -6.25 -13.56 14.05
N GLY A 43 -5.89 -13.38 15.32
CA GLY A 43 -4.73 -14.02 15.91
C GLY A 43 -3.43 -13.60 15.23
N SER A 44 -2.47 -14.52 15.17
CA SER A 44 -1.13 -14.30 14.59
C SER A 44 -1.13 -14.39 13.06
N ALA A 45 -1.96 -13.59 12.40
CA ALA A 45 -1.99 -13.52 10.94
C ALA A 45 -0.65 -12.98 10.39
N PRO A 46 -0.07 -13.61 9.36
CA PRO A 46 1.28 -13.28 8.88
C PRO A 46 1.37 -11.94 8.13
N ARG A 47 0.24 -11.40 7.65
CA ARG A 47 0.16 -10.13 6.92
C ARG A 47 -1.00 -9.30 7.46
N PRO A 48 -0.84 -7.97 7.62
CA PRO A 48 -1.91 -7.12 8.14
C PRO A 48 -3.04 -6.92 7.12
N ALA A 49 -4.20 -6.47 7.62
CA ALA A 49 -5.27 -5.97 6.77
C ALA A 49 -4.76 -4.86 5.84
N GLY A 50 -5.23 -4.85 4.59
CA GLY A 50 -4.74 -4.00 3.51
C GLY A 50 -3.60 -4.63 2.69
N SER A 51 -3.02 -5.75 3.11
CA SER A 51 -2.02 -6.46 2.30
C SER A 51 -2.63 -6.97 1.00
N GLN A 52 -1.90 -6.80 -0.11
CA GLN A 52 -2.40 -7.09 -1.44
C GLN A 52 -1.57 -8.15 -2.19
N LEU A 53 -2.25 -8.86 -3.09
CA LEU A 53 -1.71 -9.74 -4.11
C LEU A 53 -2.46 -9.46 -5.40
N VAL A 54 -1.76 -9.16 -6.49
CA VAL A 54 -2.36 -9.10 -7.83
C VAL A 54 -2.11 -10.41 -8.56
N VAL A 55 -3.12 -10.90 -9.27
CA VAL A 55 -3.06 -12.13 -10.07
C VAL A 55 -3.53 -11.84 -11.49
N ALA A 56 -2.72 -12.17 -12.49
CA ALA A 56 -3.05 -12.07 -13.91
C ALA A 56 -3.91 -13.25 -14.38
N GLY A 57 -4.56 -13.13 -15.54
CA GLY A 57 -5.36 -14.22 -16.12
C GLY A 57 -4.56 -15.49 -16.44
N ASP A 58 -3.26 -15.37 -16.72
CA ASP A 58 -2.34 -16.49 -16.94
C ASP A 58 -1.75 -17.08 -15.64
N GLY A 59 -2.17 -16.57 -14.47
CA GLY A 59 -1.74 -17.05 -13.16
C GLY A 59 -0.46 -16.40 -12.62
N ALA A 60 0.19 -15.49 -13.37
CA ALA A 60 1.30 -14.73 -12.81
C ALA A 60 0.81 -13.86 -11.64
N MET A 61 1.62 -13.74 -10.59
CA MET A 61 1.22 -12.99 -9.39
C MET A 61 2.36 -12.10 -8.87
N MET A 62 1.98 -11.03 -8.18
CA MET A 62 2.90 -10.12 -7.48
C MET A 62 2.26 -9.63 -6.18
N GLY A 63 3.06 -9.49 -5.11
CA GLY A 63 2.56 -9.20 -3.77
C GLY A 63 2.35 -10.48 -2.95
N SER A 64 1.67 -10.35 -1.81
CA SER A 64 1.47 -11.47 -0.88
C SER A 64 0.45 -11.13 0.19
N VAL A 65 -0.46 -12.07 0.46
CA VAL A 65 -1.52 -11.99 1.48
C VAL A 65 -1.24 -12.82 2.72
N SER A 66 -0.28 -13.77 2.65
CA SER A 66 0.10 -14.59 3.80
C SER A 66 1.59 -14.89 3.93
N GLY A 67 2.39 -14.64 2.90
CA GLY A 67 3.83 -14.93 2.91
C GLY A 67 4.19 -16.32 2.37
N GLY A 68 3.25 -17.04 1.76
CA GLY A 68 3.50 -18.29 1.01
C GLY A 68 2.51 -19.43 1.28
N CYS A 69 1.70 -19.35 2.34
CA CYS A 69 0.84 -20.46 2.75
C CYS A 69 -0.42 -20.62 1.89
N VAL A 70 -1.12 -19.51 1.58
CA VAL A 70 -2.43 -19.56 0.91
C VAL A 70 -2.42 -18.95 -0.50
N GLU A 71 -1.28 -18.45 -0.97
CA GLU A 71 -1.14 -17.77 -2.26
C GLU A 71 -1.64 -18.64 -3.42
N GLY A 72 -1.34 -19.94 -3.43
CA GLY A 72 -1.83 -20.86 -4.48
C GLY A 72 -3.36 -20.97 -4.52
N ALA A 73 -4.01 -21.03 -3.36
CA ALA A 73 -5.47 -21.05 -3.26
C ALA A 73 -6.09 -19.72 -3.71
N VAL A 74 -5.44 -18.59 -3.37
CA VAL A 74 -5.87 -17.26 -3.80
C VAL A 74 -5.70 -17.08 -5.31
N VAL A 75 -4.61 -17.57 -5.91
CA VAL A 75 -4.41 -17.55 -7.38
C VAL A 75 -5.50 -18.33 -8.09
N HIS A 76 -5.81 -19.55 -7.63
CA HIS A 76 -6.90 -20.34 -8.21
C HIS A 76 -8.24 -19.60 -8.11
N ALA A 77 -8.55 -19.07 -6.92
CA ALA A 77 -9.79 -18.32 -6.70
C ALA A 77 -9.86 -17.04 -7.56
N ALA A 78 -8.74 -16.37 -7.79
CA ALA A 78 -8.63 -15.20 -8.66
C ALA A 78 -8.88 -15.54 -10.12
N GLN A 79 -8.34 -16.65 -10.63
CA GLN A 79 -8.62 -17.12 -11.99
C GLN A 79 -10.11 -17.47 -12.17
N ALA A 80 -10.70 -18.15 -11.18
CA ALA A 80 -12.13 -18.45 -11.20
C ALA A 80 -13.00 -17.18 -11.13
N ALA A 81 -12.59 -16.19 -10.34
CA ALA A 81 -13.26 -14.89 -10.26
C ALA A 81 -13.17 -14.11 -11.58
N LEU A 82 -12.01 -14.14 -12.26
CA LEU A 82 -11.80 -13.55 -13.58
C LEU A 82 -12.71 -14.19 -14.63
N ALA A 83 -12.77 -15.52 -14.67
CA ALA A 83 -13.62 -16.24 -15.61
C ALA A 83 -15.13 -15.97 -15.38
N ALA A 84 -15.55 -15.85 -14.12
CA ALA A 84 -16.94 -15.57 -13.76
C ALA A 84 -17.32 -14.08 -13.84
N GLY A 85 -16.34 -13.18 -13.88
CA GLY A 85 -16.58 -11.73 -13.77
C GLY A 85 -17.16 -11.30 -12.42
N GLN A 86 -16.91 -12.08 -11.35
CA GLN A 86 -17.54 -11.89 -10.04
C GLN A 86 -16.49 -11.86 -8.92
N GLY A 87 -16.57 -10.84 -8.06
CA GLY A 87 -15.77 -10.78 -6.84
C GLY A 87 -16.20 -11.83 -5.82
N ARG A 88 -15.28 -12.20 -4.93
CA ARG A 88 -15.53 -13.22 -3.90
C ARG A 88 -14.72 -12.95 -2.65
N LEU A 89 -15.26 -13.38 -1.52
CA LEU A 89 -14.59 -13.30 -0.24
C LEU A 89 -14.19 -14.70 0.21
N LEU A 90 -12.90 -14.87 0.50
CA LEU A 90 -12.31 -16.13 0.92
C LEU A 90 -12.00 -16.04 2.41
N GLN A 91 -12.13 -17.15 3.12
CA GLN A 91 -11.73 -17.27 4.52
C GLN A 91 -10.69 -18.38 4.63
N PHE A 92 -9.57 -18.07 5.26
CA PHE A 92 -8.48 -19.01 5.52
C PHE A 92 -8.19 -19.01 7.02
N GLY A 93 -7.95 -20.18 7.59
CA GLY A 93 -7.71 -20.36 9.01
C GLY A 93 -7.39 -21.79 9.34
N VAL A 94 -6.97 -22.03 10.59
CA VAL A 94 -6.93 -23.37 11.14
C VAL A 94 -8.37 -23.76 11.47
N SER A 95 -8.93 -24.69 10.69
CA SER A 95 -10.15 -25.42 11.06
C SER A 95 -9.71 -26.71 11.73
N ASP A 96 -10.18 -26.98 12.94
CA ASP A 96 -9.92 -28.25 13.62
C ASP A 96 -10.69 -29.42 12.96
N ASP A 97 -11.64 -29.16 12.05
CA ASP A 97 -12.54 -30.18 11.48
C ASP A 97 -12.30 -30.51 9.99
N ASP A 98 -11.45 -29.77 9.28
CA ASP A 98 -11.11 -30.05 7.87
C ASP A 98 -9.62 -30.31 7.70
N ALA A 99 -9.22 -31.58 7.77
CA ALA A 99 -7.85 -32.05 7.53
C ALA A 99 -7.29 -31.78 6.11
N PHE A 100 -8.04 -31.03 5.29
CA PHE A 100 -7.69 -30.59 3.92
C PHE A 100 -7.81 -29.08 3.70
N ALA A 101 -8.17 -28.29 4.71
CA ALA A 101 -8.18 -26.84 4.58
C ALA A 101 -6.73 -26.31 4.53
N VAL A 102 -6.42 -25.52 3.50
CA VAL A 102 -5.11 -24.82 3.40
C VAL A 102 -5.03 -23.81 4.55
N GLY A 103 -4.42 -24.23 5.65
CA GLY A 103 -4.29 -23.46 6.88
C GLY A 103 -3.09 -22.51 6.85
N LEU A 104 -3.13 -21.50 7.73
CA LEU A 104 -1.99 -20.63 7.97
C LEU A 104 -1.02 -21.32 8.94
N ALA A 105 0.26 -21.44 8.55
CA ALA A 105 1.29 -22.04 9.41
C ALA A 105 1.47 -21.29 10.75
N CYS A 106 1.08 -20.01 10.81
CA CYS A 106 1.19 -19.17 12.01
C CYS A 106 0.00 -19.32 12.99
N GLY A 107 -1.01 -20.13 12.67
CA GLY A 107 -2.16 -20.37 13.55
C GLY A 107 -3.24 -19.26 13.57
N GLY A 108 -3.09 -18.21 12.76
CA GLY A 108 -4.09 -17.15 12.60
C GLY A 108 -5.21 -17.49 11.62
N GLN A 109 -6.12 -16.53 11.41
CA GLN A 109 -7.11 -16.54 10.34
C GLN A 109 -7.08 -15.23 9.55
N ILE A 110 -7.37 -15.29 8.25
CA ILE A 110 -7.51 -14.11 7.40
C ILE A 110 -8.74 -14.24 6.50
N ARG A 111 -9.38 -13.11 6.19
CA ARG A 111 -10.33 -13.00 5.08
C ARG A 111 -9.69 -12.24 3.93
N VAL A 112 -9.76 -12.80 2.73
CA VAL A 112 -9.18 -12.22 1.52
C VAL A 112 -10.30 -11.93 0.52
N LEU A 113 -10.47 -10.66 0.21
CA LEU A 113 -11.37 -10.17 -0.83
C LEU A 113 -10.65 -10.26 -2.18
N VAL A 114 -11.23 -10.98 -3.13
CA VAL A 114 -10.72 -11.10 -4.50
C VAL A 114 -11.65 -10.36 -5.45
N GLN A 115 -11.13 -9.34 -6.13
CA GLN A 115 -11.89 -8.49 -7.05
C GLN A 115 -11.26 -8.49 -8.45
N PRO A 116 -11.93 -9.08 -9.46
CA PRO A 116 -11.52 -8.94 -10.85
C PRO A 116 -11.67 -7.49 -11.33
N VAL A 117 -10.61 -6.94 -11.91
CA VAL A 117 -10.61 -5.58 -12.47
C VAL A 117 -11.55 -5.50 -13.67
N GLY A 118 -12.31 -4.42 -13.76
CA GLY A 118 -13.29 -4.17 -14.83
C GLY A 118 -14.68 -4.73 -14.57
N THR A 119 -14.91 -5.28 -13.37
CA THR A 119 -16.23 -5.79 -12.95
C THR A 119 -16.94 -4.78 -12.05
N GLN A 120 -18.19 -5.07 -11.65
CA GLN A 120 -18.91 -4.20 -10.72
C GLN A 120 -18.24 -4.08 -9.35
N THR A 121 -17.48 -5.10 -8.92
CA THR A 121 -16.82 -5.08 -7.61
C THR A 121 -15.56 -4.22 -7.63
N LEU A 122 -14.85 -4.14 -8.76
CA LEU A 122 -13.71 -3.24 -8.96
C LEU A 122 -13.73 -2.68 -10.39
N PRO A 123 -14.51 -1.61 -10.65
CA PRO A 123 -14.56 -0.98 -11.95
C PRO A 123 -13.19 -0.44 -12.37
N GLU A 124 -12.84 -0.58 -13.65
CA GLU A 124 -11.58 -0.06 -14.18
C GLU A 124 -11.40 1.44 -13.93
N PRO A 125 -12.42 2.31 -14.12
CA PRO A 125 -12.27 3.74 -13.86
C PRO A 125 -11.95 4.04 -12.38
N LEU A 126 -12.55 3.28 -11.45
CA LEU A 126 -12.30 3.45 -10.02
C LEU A 126 -10.84 3.10 -9.66
N LEU A 127 -10.31 2.02 -10.25
CA LEU A 127 -8.91 1.64 -10.06
C LEU A 127 -7.96 2.65 -10.71
N ALA A 128 -8.33 3.19 -11.88
CA ALA A 128 -7.58 4.26 -12.54
C ALA A 128 -7.52 5.54 -11.69
N ASP A 129 -8.62 5.93 -11.05
CA ASP A 129 -8.67 7.07 -10.14
C ASP A 129 -7.77 6.85 -8.92
N LEU A 130 -7.81 5.65 -8.32
CA LEU A 130 -6.90 5.29 -7.23
C LEU A 130 -5.42 5.42 -7.65
N VAL A 131 -5.07 4.88 -8.82
CA VAL A 131 -3.71 4.98 -9.37
C VAL A 131 -3.31 6.44 -9.61
N ALA A 132 -4.20 7.27 -10.14
CA ALA A 132 -3.96 8.69 -10.35
C ALA A 132 -3.74 9.43 -9.02
N MET A 133 -4.54 9.15 -7.99
CA MET A 133 -4.37 9.72 -6.65
C MET A 133 -3.02 9.31 -6.04
N ARG A 134 -2.62 8.04 -6.15
CA ARG A 134 -1.31 7.56 -5.70
C ARG A 134 -0.16 8.28 -6.40
N ALA A 135 -0.24 8.44 -7.72
CA ALA A 135 0.75 9.18 -8.50
C ALA A 135 0.83 10.66 -8.10
N ALA A 136 -0.31 11.28 -7.76
CA ALA A 136 -0.41 12.65 -7.26
C ALA A 136 -0.06 12.79 -5.77
N ARG A 137 0.32 11.70 -5.09
CA ARG A 137 0.56 11.64 -3.64
C ARG A 137 -0.63 12.09 -2.79
N GLN A 138 -1.84 11.88 -3.30
CA GLN A 138 -3.08 12.15 -2.59
C GLN A 138 -3.51 10.90 -1.83
N ALA A 139 -3.61 11.01 -0.51
CA ALA A 139 -4.10 9.94 0.33
C ALA A 139 -5.54 9.56 -0.04
N ALA A 140 -5.77 8.27 -0.27
CA ALA A 140 -7.05 7.70 -0.67
C ALA A 140 -7.39 6.45 0.14
N ALA A 141 -8.67 6.15 0.26
CA ALA A 141 -9.19 4.91 0.81
C ALA A 141 -10.11 4.25 -0.21
N LEU A 142 -9.78 3.02 -0.60
CA LEU A 142 -10.69 2.14 -1.32
C LEU A 142 -11.63 1.50 -0.29
N LEU A 143 -12.86 1.99 -0.25
CA LEU A 143 -13.89 1.48 0.64
C LEU A 143 -14.66 0.38 -0.05
N VAL A 144 -14.82 -0.76 0.61
CA VAL A 144 -15.57 -1.90 0.10
C VAL A 144 -16.59 -2.35 1.12
N ASP A 145 -17.86 -2.40 0.73
CA ASP A 145 -18.88 -3.06 1.55
C ASP A 145 -18.76 -4.58 1.38
N LEU A 146 -18.42 -5.31 2.43
CA LEU A 146 -18.12 -6.75 2.37
C LEU A 146 -19.36 -7.63 2.14
N GLY A 147 -20.57 -7.09 2.23
CA GLY A 147 -21.81 -7.82 1.92
C GLY A 147 -22.15 -7.77 0.43
N SER A 148 -22.05 -6.59 -0.18
CA SER A 148 -22.36 -6.35 -1.59
C SER A 148 -21.14 -6.39 -2.52
N LEU A 149 -19.93 -6.30 -1.95
CA LEU A 149 -18.64 -6.13 -2.63
C LEU A 149 -18.54 -4.86 -3.48
N ALA A 150 -19.44 -3.90 -3.27
CA ALA A 150 -19.41 -2.62 -3.96
C ALA A 150 -18.24 -1.77 -3.44
N SER A 151 -17.46 -1.23 -4.37
CA SER A 151 -16.30 -0.39 -4.07
C SER A 151 -16.55 1.08 -4.38
N ARG A 152 -15.99 1.96 -3.56
CA ARG A 152 -15.92 3.41 -3.82
C ARG A 152 -14.63 4.00 -3.26
N LEU A 153 -14.21 5.12 -3.83
CA LEU A 153 -12.99 5.82 -3.43
C LEU A 153 -13.33 7.04 -2.57
N VAL A 154 -12.56 7.28 -1.51
CA VAL A 154 -12.66 8.48 -0.67
C VAL A 154 -11.28 9.05 -0.45
N SER A 155 -11.11 10.35 -0.66
CA SER A 155 -9.87 11.05 -0.31
C SER A 155 -9.78 11.36 1.19
N ALA A 156 -8.56 11.51 1.71
CA ALA A 156 -8.35 11.93 3.10
C ALA A 156 -9.03 13.29 3.42
N ALA A 157 -9.11 14.21 2.46
CA ALA A 157 -9.77 15.51 2.64
C ALA A 157 -11.30 15.40 2.85
N GLN A 158 -11.90 14.31 2.38
CA GLN A 158 -13.33 14.02 2.53
C GLN A 158 -13.62 13.08 3.71
N ALA A 159 -12.57 12.56 4.37
CA ALA A 159 -12.71 11.60 5.44
C ALA A 159 -13.14 12.26 6.75
N THR A 160 -14.07 11.63 7.45
CA THR A 160 -14.57 12.06 8.76
C THR A 160 -14.61 10.88 9.73
N GLY A 161 -14.69 11.16 11.03
CA GLY A 161 -14.81 10.15 12.08
C GLY A 161 -13.73 9.06 12.00
N ALA A 162 -14.14 7.80 12.14
CA ALA A 162 -13.24 6.64 12.15
C ALA A 162 -12.36 6.53 10.89
N LEU A 163 -12.85 6.97 9.73
CA LEU A 163 -12.04 6.93 8.50
C LEU A 163 -10.89 7.95 8.55
N ALA A 164 -11.12 9.15 9.11
CA ALA A 164 -10.06 10.14 9.31
C ALA A 164 -8.99 9.62 10.28
N ASP A 165 -9.39 8.87 11.31
CA ASP A 165 -8.47 8.26 12.29
C ASP A 165 -7.61 7.16 11.63
N ARG A 166 -8.19 6.39 10.71
CA ARG A 166 -7.48 5.40 9.91
C ARG A 166 -6.46 6.02 8.96
N PHE A 167 -6.79 7.15 8.32
CA PHE A 167 -5.81 7.91 7.52
C PHE A 167 -4.64 8.38 8.38
N ARG A 168 -4.90 8.92 9.58
CA ARG A 168 -3.86 9.41 10.50
C ARG A 168 -2.96 8.30 11.04
N SER A 169 -3.52 7.12 11.29
CA SER A 169 -2.79 5.97 11.82
C SER A 169 -2.21 5.05 10.75
N ASP A 170 -2.50 5.31 9.48
CA ASP A 170 -2.14 4.48 8.33
C ASP A 170 -2.56 3.00 8.48
N ARG A 171 -3.80 2.78 8.92
CA ARG A 171 -4.33 1.43 9.19
C ARG A 171 -5.57 1.08 8.39
N SER A 172 -5.40 0.11 7.50
CA SER A 172 -6.51 -0.56 6.81
C SER A 172 -7.29 -1.50 7.74
N GLY A 173 -8.51 -1.83 7.35
CA GLY A 173 -9.37 -2.78 8.08
C GLY A 173 -10.83 -2.36 8.16
N THR A 174 -11.60 -3.15 8.91
CA THR A 174 -13.01 -2.91 9.27
C THR A 174 -13.10 -2.42 10.71
N ASP A 175 -14.09 -1.58 10.99
CA ASP A 175 -14.46 -1.22 12.38
C ASP A 175 -15.38 -2.28 12.98
N PRO A 176 -15.38 -2.50 14.31
CA PRO A 176 -16.26 -3.49 14.94
C PRO A 176 -17.74 -3.27 14.59
N GLY A 177 -18.40 -4.32 14.10
CA GLY A 177 -19.81 -4.28 13.69
C GLY A 177 -20.07 -3.61 12.32
N SER A 178 -19.03 -3.15 11.62
CA SER A 178 -19.14 -2.59 10.27
C SER A 178 -18.84 -3.65 9.22
N THR A 179 -19.61 -3.66 8.13
CA THR A 179 -19.29 -4.41 6.90
C THR A 179 -18.36 -3.63 5.97
N LEU A 180 -18.07 -2.36 6.29
CA LEU A 180 -17.28 -1.48 5.43
C LEU A 180 -15.79 -1.64 5.73
N PHE A 181 -15.07 -2.28 4.82
CA PHE A 181 -13.61 -2.33 4.82
C PHE A 181 -13.03 -1.04 4.24
N ALA A 182 -12.01 -0.48 4.89
CA ALA A 182 -11.22 0.62 4.37
C ALA A 182 -9.80 0.14 4.02
N GLY A 183 -9.47 0.11 2.73
CA GLY A 183 -8.11 -0.10 2.22
C GLY A 183 -7.39 1.23 2.03
N LEU A 184 -6.46 1.57 2.91
CA LEU A 184 -5.76 2.86 2.94
C LEU A 184 -4.58 2.85 1.97
N HIS A 185 -4.47 3.92 1.20
CA HIS A 185 -3.39 4.19 0.26
C HIS A 185 -2.80 5.56 0.55
N ASN A 186 -2.07 5.67 1.65
CA ASN A 186 -1.29 6.85 2.00
C ASN A 186 0.00 6.91 1.18
N PRO A 187 0.53 8.12 0.88
CA PRO A 187 1.88 8.25 0.37
C PRO A 187 2.90 7.78 1.43
N PRO A 188 4.07 7.27 1.02
CA PRO A 188 5.13 6.87 1.94
C PRO A 188 5.47 7.96 2.96
N LEU A 189 5.73 7.55 4.20
CA LEU A 189 6.13 8.48 5.26
C LEU A 189 7.48 9.10 4.92
N ARG A 190 7.55 10.42 5.02
CA ARG A 190 8.80 11.16 4.86
C ARG A 190 9.64 11.05 6.13
N LEU A 191 10.87 10.57 6.01
CA LEU A 191 11.85 10.59 7.10
C LEU A 191 12.81 11.76 6.89
N LEU A 192 12.84 12.72 7.80
CA LEU A 192 13.78 13.85 7.70
C LEU A 192 15.00 13.53 8.56
N VAL A 193 16.17 13.41 7.93
CA VAL A 193 17.43 13.10 8.59
C VAL A 193 18.26 14.37 8.65
N VAL A 194 18.46 14.91 9.85
CA VAL A 194 19.27 16.12 10.08
C VAL A 194 20.70 15.72 10.43
N GLY A 195 21.66 16.09 9.58
CA GLY A 195 23.08 15.80 9.74
C GLY A 195 23.59 14.71 8.80
N ALA A 196 24.44 15.10 7.86
CA ALA A 196 25.08 14.27 6.86
C ALA A 196 26.39 13.63 7.38
N VAL A 197 26.36 13.08 8.59
CA VAL A 197 27.49 12.36 9.18
C VAL A 197 27.48 10.88 8.77
N HIS A 198 28.52 10.12 9.12
CA HIS A 198 28.70 8.72 8.68
C HIS A 198 27.51 7.80 9.01
N VAL A 199 26.80 8.03 10.13
CA VAL A 199 25.59 7.26 10.50
C VAL A 199 24.50 7.38 9.43
N ALA A 200 24.34 8.55 8.82
CA ALA A 200 23.32 8.77 7.79
C ALA A 200 23.56 7.90 6.54
N GLN A 201 24.81 7.52 6.25
CA GLN A 201 25.14 6.69 5.08
C GLN A 201 24.55 5.27 5.20
N ALA A 202 24.43 4.75 6.42
CA ALA A 202 23.76 3.48 6.69
C ALA A 202 22.25 3.67 6.87
N LEU A 203 21.83 4.75 7.52
CA LEU A 203 20.42 5.00 7.84
C LEU A 203 19.55 5.18 6.61
N LEU A 204 19.98 5.97 5.62
CA LEU A 204 19.12 6.32 4.47
C LEU A 204 18.75 5.10 3.61
N PRO A 205 19.67 4.17 3.27
CA PRO A 205 19.31 2.93 2.61
C PRO A 205 18.35 2.06 3.42
N MET A 206 18.59 1.90 4.73
CA MET A 206 17.70 1.12 5.60
C MET A 206 16.30 1.72 5.68
N ALA A 207 16.21 3.05 5.77
CA ALA A 207 14.93 3.76 5.80
C ALA A 207 14.13 3.52 4.51
N ARG A 208 14.79 3.54 3.34
CA ARG A 208 14.14 3.22 2.06
C ARG A 208 13.65 1.77 2.00
N ILE A 209 14.47 0.82 2.47
CA ILE A 209 14.09 -0.60 2.54
C ILE A 209 12.86 -0.77 3.44
N ALA A 210 12.78 0.01 4.52
CA ALA A 210 11.64 0.04 5.42
C ALA A 210 10.42 0.83 4.88
N GLY A 211 10.46 1.33 3.64
CA GLY A 211 9.34 2.03 3.01
C GLY A 211 9.23 3.52 3.33
N PHE A 212 10.23 4.12 3.97
CA PHE A 212 10.29 5.58 4.15
C PHE A 212 10.83 6.27 2.91
N GLU A 213 10.45 7.53 2.74
CA GLU A 213 11.08 8.45 1.79
C GLU A 213 12.02 9.39 2.56
N PRO A 214 13.30 9.02 2.73
CA PRO A 214 14.22 9.84 3.49
C PRO A 214 14.63 11.09 2.70
N ARG A 215 14.83 12.20 3.43
CA ARG A 215 15.42 13.44 2.94
C ARG A 215 16.51 13.87 3.90
N LEU A 216 17.72 14.04 3.38
CA LEU A 216 18.88 14.43 4.16
C LEU A 216 18.98 15.95 4.22
N ILE A 217 19.18 16.52 5.41
CA ILE A 217 19.33 17.96 5.63
C ILE A 217 20.71 18.20 6.25
N ASP A 218 21.57 18.95 5.58
CA ASP A 218 22.83 19.43 6.15
C ASP A 218 23.30 20.69 5.39
N PRO A 219 23.52 21.83 6.07
CA PRO A 219 23.97 23.07 5.43
C PRO A 219 25.46 23.06 5.03
N ARG A 220 26.19 21.98 5.36
CA ARG A 220 27.61 21.84 5.04
C ARG A 220 27.72 20.95 3.82
N SER A 221 27.88 21.56 2.65
CA SER A 221 28.04 20.86 1.38
C SER A 221 29.20 19.84 1.35
N ALA A 222 30.24 20.03 2.16
CA ALA A 222 31.31 19.04 2.34
C ALA A 222 30.78 17.72 2.96
N PHE A 223 29.76 17.80 3.81
CA PHE A 223 29.11 16.65 4.42
C PHE A 223 27.96 16.13 3.56
N GLY A 224 26.97 16.99 3.27
CA GLY A 224 25.79 16.68 2.49
C GLY A 224 26.03 16.84 0.99
N SER A 225 26.66 15.85 0.36
CA SER A 225 26.93 15.86 -1.08
C SER A 225 26.55 14.55 -1.76
N ALA A 226 26.23 14.64 -3.06
CA ALA A 226 25.95 13.47 -3.89
C ALA A 226 27.12 12.47 -3.94
N ALA A 227 28.36 12.92 -3.77
CA ALA A 227 29.53 12.04 -3.70
C ALA A 227 29.50 11.12 -2.47
N ARG A 228 28.94 11.59 -1.34
CA ARG A 228 28.81 10.81 -0.10
C ARG A 228 27.47 10.10 0.03
N PHE A 229 26.46 10.59 -0.69
CA PHE A 229 25.06 10.19 -0.61
C PHE A 229 24.44 10.08 -2.01
N PRO A 230 24.93 9.14 -2.85
CA PRO A 230 24.49 9.02 -4.23
C PRO A 230 22.99 8.65 -4.30
N GLY A 231 22.23 9.40 -5.09
CA GLY A 231 20.79 9.19 -5.25
C GLY A 231 19.93 9.63 -4.06
N GLU A 232 20.49 10.31 -3.06
CA GLU A 232 19.73 10.92 -1.97
C GLU A 232 19.18 12.29 -2.33
N VAL A 233 17.99 12.61 -1.79
CA VAL A 233 17.48 13.98 -1.80
C VAL A 233 18.15 14.74 -0.66
N ILE A 234 19.06 15.65 -1.02
CA ILE A 234 19.82 16.46 -0.07
C ILE A 234 19.30 17.89 -0.09
N LEU A 235 18.95 18.39 1.10
CA LEU A 235 18.57 19.77 1.35
C LEU A 235 19.76 20.47 2.00
N ASP A 236 20.46 21.24 1.17
CA ASP A 236 21.58 22.11 1.58
C ASP A 236 21.02 23.40 2.18
N ASP A 237 20.44 23.27 3.37
CA ASP A 237 19.78 24.33 4.12
C ASP A 237 20.00 24.09 5.63
N TRP A 238 19.85 25.16 6.42
CA TRP A 238 19.74 25.00 7.87
C TRP A 238 18.46 24.22 8.23
N PRO A 239 18.48 23.40 9.31
CA PRO A 239 17.38 22.49 9.61
C PRO A 239 16.02 23.16 9.75
N ASP A 240 15.96 24.32 10.39
CA ASP A 240 14.76 25.14 10.55
C ASP A 240 14.21 25.63 9.20
N ALA A 241 15.07 26.13 8.32
CA ALA A 241 14.69 26.57 6.98
C ALA A 241 14.19 25.41 6.11
N ALA A 242 14.89 24.27 6.14
CA ALA A 242 14.50 23.07 5.42
C ALA A 242 13.13 22.56 5.90
N LEU A 243 12.89 22.51 7.21
CA LEU A 243 11.63 22.06 7.80
C LEU A 243 10.46 22.99 7.42
N ALA A 244 10.67 24.31 7.44
CA ALA A 244 9.65 25.28 7.03
C ALA A 244 9.24 25.12 5.55
N ARG A 245 10.20 24.88 4.65
CA ARG A 245 9.94 24.63 3.22
C ARG A 245 9.23 23.30 2.95
N LEU A 246 9.48 22.30 3.79
CA LEU A 246 8.96 20.95 3.64
C LEU A 246 7.56 20.77 4.25
N ALA A 247 7.00 21.76 4.95
CA ALA A 247 5.64 21.71 5.46
C ALA A 247 4.61 21.75 4.31
N PRO A 248 3.59 20.89 4.36
CA PRO A 248 2.32 21.34 4.92
C PRO A 248 1.72 20.26 5.82
N MET A 249 1.96 20.35 7.12
CA MET A 249 1.08 19.71 8.10
C MET A 249 0.90 20.70 9.24
N PRO A 250 -0.33 21.11 9.58
CA PRO A 250 -0.53 21.80 10.85
C PRO A 250 0.04 20.89 11.94
N ALA A 251 0.84 21.47 12.82
CA ALA A 251 1.34 20.77 13.99
C ALA A 251 0.16 20.06 14.68
N PRO A 252 0.34 18.83 15.19
CA PRO A 252 -0.66 18.26 16.06
C PRO A 252 -0.82 19.22 17.24
N ARG A 253 -2.02 19.80 17.37
CA ARG A 253 -2.43 20.53 18.56
C ARG A 253 -2.67 19.47 19.63
N TRP A 254 -1.63 19.13 20.37
CA TRP A 254 -1.76 18.51 21.68
C TRP A 254 -1.92 19.64 22.71
#